data_AF-A0A3Q2P7H8-F1
#
_entry.id   AF-A0A3Q2P7H8-F1
#
_cell.length_a   1.000
_cell.length_b   1.000
_cell.length_c   1.000
_cell.angle_alpha   90.00
_cell.angle_beta   90.00
_cell.angle_gamma   90.00
#
_symmetry.space_group_name_H-M   'P 1'
#
loop_
_entity.id
_entity.type
_entity.pdbx_description
1 polymer ?
#
loop_
_entity_poly.entity_id
_entity_poly.type
_entity_poly.pdbx_seq_one_letter_code
_entity_poly.pdbx_strand_id
1 'polypeptide(L)'
;NLSFPHSPTITMSRSPERISSYRRHFEDSSISAYQVRVSSPSPTRREVRHASTGYSTRAKSSSMSMVCVGPGGERPMDLDAAAAENHEFLSTRTNERQEMIVLNDRLAVYIEKVRSLEQKNKLLEAEIQAYQNRFEKPSGLRLLYEEQLKELMKIADKMRVQRDISLAAKEAAASQLEAIKFKYEEAVELRKKAEFDIEAFRPDVDKATSSRIALEKKLEQLEVEIEFLKRIHQQEIEELMKQIYAAHVSAESTFALPDLAGALKQIQTQYDDIAAKNLQEMDSWYKNKFEDLTKKTSRHVDTVRSVRETIAGAKKDIQSKERDLDSLRTRNEALEAQIREAQEKYKKELEELQARIEALQLELKSTKEKIALHLREYQELLNIKMALEIEITTYRKLIEGEDLRLSGMMKSLSITSCSMSAIGAVVSLSGGSIDVGMSGGMVAGVMGSGSGTGDLGDRRATEGATDSTFLPLPYRTVKKEDDVLEMDHQEQTYTITGAADDSDVE
;
A
#
# COMPACT_ATOMS: atom_id res chain seq x y z
N ASN A 1 2.21 -8.45 -83.16
CA ASN A 1 2.76 -9.26 -82.07
C ASN A 1 1.95 -9.04 -80.81
N LEU A 2 1.40 -10.12 -80.26
CA LEU A 2 0.57 -10.13 -79.06
C LEU A 2 1.45 -10.34 -77.82
N SER A 3 1.20 -9.60 -76.74
CA SER A 3 1.79 -9.89 -75.43
C SER A 3 0.95 -9.28 -74.30
N PHE A 4 0.13 -10.11 -73.66
CA PHE A 4 -0.51 -9.81 -72.37
C PHE A 4 0.46 -10.02 -71.20
N PRO A 5 0.22 -9.34 -70.07
CA PRO A 5 0.24 -10.00 -68.77
C PRO A 5 -1.10 -9.78 -68.05
N HIS A 6 -1.86 -10.82 -67.69
CA HIS A 6 -1.68 -11.71 -66.52
C HIS A 6 -1.94 -11.04 -65.16
N SER A 7 -3.09 -11.40 -64.60
CA SER A 7 -3.53 -11.14 -63.22
C SER A 7 -2.84 -12.06 -62.20
N PRO A 8 -2.54 -11.60 -60.97
CA PRO A 8 -2.16 -12.47 -59.87
C PRO A 8 -3.39 -13.06 -59.15
N THR A 9 -3.30 -14.35 -58.83
CA THR A 9 -4.31 -15.15 -58.15
C THR A 9 -4.26 -15.00 -56.62
N ILE A 10 -5.41 -15.25 -55.98
CA ILE A 10 -5.53 -15.43 -54.52
C ILE A 10 -4.81 -16.72 -54.11
N THR A 11 -3.90 -16.63 -53.13
CA THR A 11 -3.33 -17.80 -52.44
C THR A 11 -3.53 -17.68 -50.92
N MET A 12 -4.38 -18.55 -50.38
CA MET A 12 -4.45 -18.83 -48.94
C MET A 12 -3.25 -19.70 -48.54
N SER A 13 -2.48 -19.29 -47.55
CA SER A 13 -1.52 -20.17 -46.86
C SER A 13 -1.90 -20.30 -45.38
N ARG A 14 -1.80 -21.54 -44.87
CA ARG A 14 -2.25 -21.95 -43.54
C ARG A 14 -1.08 -22.02 -42.56
N SER A 15 -1.30 -21.48 -41.35
CA SER A 15 -0.80 -22.03 -40.06
C SER A 15 0.73 -22.02 -39.84
N PRO A 16 1.24 -22.30 -38.61
CA PRO A 16 0.55 -22.67 -37.38
C PRO A 16 0.89 -21.81 -36.15
N GLU A 17 0.04 -21.82 -35.12
CA GLU A 17 0.49 -22.03 -33.73
C GLU A 17 -0.63 -22.43 -32.77
N ARG A 18 -0.25 -22.97 -31.60
CA ARG A 18 -1.12 -23.84 -30.79
C ARG A 18 -1.92 -23.06 -29.76
N ILE A 19 -3.24 -23.22 -29.80
CA ILE A 19 -4.11 -22.92 -28.65
C ILE A 19 -3.85 -24.01 -27.60
N SER A 20 -3.14 -23.67 -26.53
CA SER A 20 -3.02 -24.53 -25.34
C SER A 20 -4.21 -24.28 -24.42
N SER A 21 -5.12 -25.25 -24.35
CA SER A 21 -6.30 -25.19 -23.49
C SER A 21 -5.97 -25.64 -22.07
N TYR A 22 -5.94 -24.71 -21.10
CA TYR A 22 -6.15 -25.09 -19.70
C TYR A 22 -7.00 -24.07 -18.94
N ARG A 23 -8.31 -24.28 -19.05
CA ARG A 23 -9.33 -23.70 -18.19
C ARG A 23 -9.58 -24.69 -17.05
N ARG A 24 -9.20 -24.35 -15.82
CA ARG A 24 -9.81 -24.95 -14.62
C ARG A 24 -10.54 -23.87 -13.86
N HIS A 25 -11.80 -24.16 -13.57
CA HIS A 25 -12.64 -23.36 -12.69
C HIS A 25 -12.40 -23.76 -11.23
N PHE A 26 -12.83 -22.85 -10.37
CA PHE A 26 -13.12 -22.99 -8.94
C PHE A 26 -13.62 -24.37 -8.51
N GLU A 27 -13.27 -24.74 -7.28
CA GLU A 27 -14.25 -25.30 -6.36
C GLU A 27 -14.09 -24.60 -5.00
N ASP A 28 -15.20 -24.04 -4.50
CA ASP A 28 -15.30 -23.55 -3.13
C ASP A 28 -15.30 -24.71 -2.14
N SER A 29 -14.81 -24.48 -0.93
CA SER A 29 -15.19 -25.28 0.23
C SER A 29 -15.20 -24.42 1.47
N SER A 30 -16.41 -24.13 1.92
CA SER A 30 -16.73 -23.29 3.06
C SER A 30 -16.91 -24.13 4.34
N ILE A 31 -16.64 -23.48 5.49
CA ILE A 31 -17.14 -23.83 6.83
C ILE A 31 -16.77 -25.21 7.41
N SER A 32 -15.86 -25.21 8.40
CA SER A 32 -15.98 -25.98 9.66
C SER A 32 -14.84 -25.54 10.60
N ALA A 33 -15.08 -24.68 11.58
CA ALA A 33 -15.57 -25.03 12.92
C ALA A 33 -14.61 -25.95 13.73
N TYR A 34 -13.95 -25.32 14.71
CA TYR A 34 -13.42 -25.85 15.98
C TYR A 34 -13.00 -27.33 16.07
N GLN A 35 -11.72 -27.56 16.42
CA GLN A 35 -11.36 -28.29 17.66
C GLN A 35 -9.85 -28.23 17.95
N VAL A 36 -9.48 -27.51 19.02
CA VAL A 36 -8.16 -27.61 19.66
C VAL A 36 -8.24 -28.70 20.72
N ARG A 37 -7.46 -29.78 20.59
CA ARG A 37 -7.26 -30.75 21.68
C ARG A 37 -6.14 -30.27 22.59
N VAL A 38 -6.48 -29.90 23.83
CA VAL A 38 -5.51 -29.56 24.87
C VAL A 38 -5.33 -30.76 25.80
N SER A 39 -4.11 -31.25 25.93
CA SER A 39 -3.75 -32.25 26.95
C SER A 39 -3.44 -31.58 28.29
N SER A 40 -3.92 -32.17 29.38
CA SER A 40 -3.85 -31.61 30.74
C SER A 40 -2.42 -31.60 31.33
N PRO A 41 -2.14 -30.64 32.22
CA PRO A 41 -1.29 -30.90 33.39
C PRO A 41 -2.02 -30.74 34.73
N SER A 42 -1.64 -31.58 35.69
CA SER A 42 -2.17 -31.63 37.07
C SER A 42 -1.84 -30.37 37.89
N PRO A 43 -2.65 -30.04 38.94
CA PRO A 43 -2.40 -28.89 39.79
C PRO A 43 -1.23 -29.13 40.77
N THR A 44 -0.31 -28.18 40.86
CA THR A 44 0.76 -28.17 41.86
C THR A 44 0.27 -27.63 43.20
N ARG A 45 0.25 -28.52 44.20
CA ARG A 45 0.04 -28.20 45.61
C ARG A 45 1.20 -27.35 46.15
N ARG A 46 0.92 -26.13 46.61
CA ARG A 46 1.78 -25.45 47.59
C ARG A 46 0.93 -24.65 48.59
N GLU A 47 1.04 -25.02 49.88
CA GLU A 47 0.62 -24.16 50.98
C GLU A 47 1.46 -22.87 50.96
N VAL A 48 0.96 -21.77 51.54
CA VAL A 48 1.43 -21.34 52.87
C VAL A 48 0.28 -20.61 53.57
N ARG A 49 0.19 -20.86 54.88
CA ARG A 49 -0.80 -20.32 55.81
C ARG A 49 -0.45 -18.88 56.15
N HIS A 50 -1.46 -18.03 56.28
CA HIS A 50 -1.52 -17.08 57.38
C HIS A 50 -2.99 -16.97 57.81
N ALA A 51 -3.38 -16.76 59.06
CA ALA A 51 -2.76 -16.80 60.39
C ALA A 51 -3.62 -15.79 61.14
N SER A 52 -4.35 -16.18 62.18
CA SER A 52 -3.73 -16.80 63.34
C SER A 52 -4.80 -17.39 64.29
N THR A 53 -4.91 -16.80 65.49
CA THR A 53 -6.21 -16.41 66.07
C THR A 53 -7.00 -17.39 66.98
N GLY A 54 -7.49 -16.98 68.18
CA GLY A 54 -8.40 -17.85 69.00
C GLY A 54 -8.26 -17.92 70.56
N TYR A 55 -7.99 -19.16 71.03
CA TYR A 55 -7.96 -19.80 72.39
C TYR A 55 -8.76 -19.22 73.58
N SER A 56 -8.28 -19.30 74.85
CA SER A 56 -8.99 -18.96 76.12
C SER A 56 -9.85 -20.10 76.72
N THR A 57 -10.51 -20.05 77.91
CA THR A 57 -11.22 -18.95 78.62
C THR A 57 -11.33 -19.08 80.16
N ARG A 58 -10.77 -18.10 80.91
CA ARG A 58 -11.17 -17.64 82.27
C ARG A 58 -11.44 -18.77 83.30
N ALA A 59 -10.38 -19.29 83.93
CA ALA A 59 -10.33 -20.25 85.05
C ALA A 59 -11.10 -19.83 86.35
N LYS A 60 -10.80 -20.43 87.54
CA LYS A 60 -11.02 -19.83 88.89
C LYS A 60 -10.55 -20.70 90.05
N SER A 61 -9.97 -20.06 91.06
CA SER A 61 -10.50 -20.25 92.41
C SER A 61 -10.46 -18.93 93.18
N SER A 62 -10.09 -19.01 94.43
CA SER A 62 -10.49 -18.16 95.54
C SER A 62 -9.43 -18.43 96.63
N SER A 63 -9.74 -18.34 97.91
CA SER A 63 -8.87 -18.86 98.97
C SER A 63 -9.67 -19.54 100.08
N MET A 64 -8.95 -20.24 100.93
CA MET A 64 -9.43 -20.94 102.14
C MET A 64 -10.55 -20.21 102.89
N SER A 65 -11.47 -20.97 103.51
CA SER A 65 -12.31 -20.46 104.60
C SER A 65 -12.38 -21.43 105.78
N MET A 66 -11.67 -21.07 106.85
CA MET A 66 -11.79 -21.69 108.17
C MET A 66 -13.05 -21.15 108.88
N VAL A 67 -13.86 -22.04 109.47
CA VAL A 67 -14.99 -21.66 110.33
C VAL A 67 -14.89 -22.39 111.66
N CYS A 68 -14.76 -21.62 112.73
CA CYS A 68 -14.82 -22.09 114.10
C CYS A 68 -16.27 -22.17 114.57
N VAL A 69 -16.58 -23.07 115.51
CA VAL A 69 -17.49 -22.92 116.68
C VAL A 69 -17.78 -24.33 117.24
N GLY A 70 -17.56 -24.53 118.55
CA GLY A 70 -18.11 -25.67 119.30
C GLY A 70 -19.30 -25.21 120.17
N PRO A 71 -19.68 -25.91 121.25
CA PRO A 71 -19.30 -27.26 121.66
C PRO A 71 -20.51 -28.21 121.83
N GLY A 72 -20.27 -29.51 121.82
CA GLY A 72 -21.21 -30.51 122.34
C GLY A 72 -21.44 -31.74 121.46
N GLY A 73 -21.70 -32.88 122.09
CA GLY A 73 -22.11 -34.12 121.43
C GLY A 73 -20.94 -35.05 121.05
N GLU A 74 -20.76 -36.10 121.83
CA GLU A 74 -19.77 -37.15 121.58
C GLU A 74 -20.10 -37.95 120.30
N ARG A 75 -19.07 -38.28 119.51
CA ARG A 75 -19.00 -39.48 118.64
C ARG A 75 -17.55 -39.76 118.26
N PRO A 76 -17.12 -41.03 118.17
CA PRO A 76 -15.73 -41.38 117.87
C PRO A 76 -15.40 -41.09 116.39
N MET A 77 -14.25 -40.46 116.16
CA MET A 77 -13.65 -40.30 114.84
C MET A 77 -12.90 -41.59 114.48
N ASP A 78 -13.21 -42.20 113.34
CA ASP A 78 -12.47 -43.36 112.83
C ASP A 78 -11.25 -42.88 112.01
N LEU A 79 -10.06 -43.14 112.54
CA LEU A 79 -8.80 -42.61 112.02
C LEU A 79 -8.28 -43.38 110.79
N ASP A 80 -8.68 -44.64 110.61
CA ASP A 80 -8.20 -45.47 109.49
C ASP A 80 -8.84 -45.06 108.15
N ALA A 81 -10.09 -44.61 108.16
CA ALA A 81 -10.78 -44.11 106.96
C ALA A 81 -10.11 -42.86 106.39
N ALA A 82 -9.74 -41.90 107.25
CA ALA A 82 -9.07 -40.66 106.84
C ALA A 82 -7.61 -40.89 106.37
N ALA A 83 -6.95 -41.94 106.86
CA ALA A 83 -5.62 -42.33 106.40
C ALA A 83 -5.65 -42.92 104.98
N ALA A 84 -6.67 -43.72 104.65
CA ALA A 84 -6.87 -44.29 103.32
C ALA A 84 -7.11 -43.19 102.26
N GLU A 85 -8.03 -42.25 102.51
CA GLU A 85 -8.30 -41.13 101.59
C GLU A 85 -7.07 -40.26 101.32
N ASN A 86 -6.22 -40.05 102.34
CA ASN A 86 -4.98 -39.28 102.18
C ASN A 86 -3.93 -40.05 101.34
N HIS A 87 -3.86 -41.37 101.48
CA HIS A 87 -2.98 -42.19 100.64
C HIS A 87 -3.42 -42.19 99.16
N GLU A 88 -4.72 -42.28 98.90
CA GLU A 88 -5.27 -42.13 97.55
C GLU A 88 -5.00 -40.73 96.98
N PHE A 89 -5.21 -39.66 97.75
CA PHE A 89 -4.90 -38.28 97.34
C PHE A 89 -3.42 -38.04 97.04
N LEU A 90 -2.51 -38.65 97.80
CA LEU A 90 -1.08 -38.63 97.48
C LEU A 90 -0.79 -39.37 96.18
N SER A 91 -1.43 -40.53 95.95
CA SER A 91 -1.26 -41.31 94.72
C SER A 91 -1.74 -40.57 93.47
N THR A 92 -2.92 -39.93 93.51
CA THR A 92 -3.46 -39.14 92.39
C THR A 92 -2.56 -37.94 92.12
N ARG A 93 -2.14 -37.21 93.15
CA ARG A 93 -1.21 -36.08 93.02
C ARG A 93 0.17 -36.50 92.46
N THR A 94 0.67 -37.71 92.77
CA THR A 94 1.89 -38.23 92.13
C THR A 94 1.67 -38.61 90.68
N ASN A 95 0.51 -39.17 90.32
CA ASN A 95 0.16 -39.51 88.95
C ASN A 95 -0.02 -38.25 88.08
N GLU A 96 -0.79 -37.26 88.55
CA GLU A 96 -0.94 -35.95 87.91
C GLU A 96 0.43 -35.26 87.70
N ARG A 97 1.32 -35.33 88.69
CA ARG A 97 2.68 -34.81 88.57
C ARG A 97 3.47 -35.55 87.48
N GLN A 98 3.33 -36.86 87.38
CA GLN A 98 4.01 -37.66 86.36
C GLN A 98 3.44 -37.40 84.96
N GLU A 99 2.13 -37.23 84.82
CA GLU A 99 1.48 -36.80 83.57
C GLU A 99 1.93 -35.40 83.15
N MET A 100 2.05 -34.46 84.09
CA MET A 100 2.61 -33.12 83.84
C MET A 100 4.09 -33.17 83.43
N ILE A 101 4.89 -34.11 83.95
CA ILE A 101 6.27 -34.32 83.49
C ILE A 101 6.26 -34.83 82.05
N VAL A 102 5.50 -35.89 81.74
CA VAL A 102 5.40 -36.45 80.37
C VAL A 102 4.87 -35.42 79.37
N LEU A 103 3.92 -34.56 79.78
CA LEU A 103 3.40 -33.48 78.95
C LEU A 103 4.46 -32.39 78.72
N ASN A 104 5.23 -32.02 79.74
CA ASN A 104 6.33 -31.06 79.62
C ASN A 104 7.48 -31.60 78.75
N ASP A 105 7.83 -32.87 78.87
CA ASP A 105 8.83 -33.52 78.02
C ASP A 105 8.37 -33.52 76.55
N ARG A 106 7.08 -33.83 76.31
CA ARG A 106 6.47 -33.73 74.98
C ARG A 106 6.43 -32.30 74.44
N LEU A 107 6.18 -31.30 75.29
CA LEU A 107 6.26 -29.88 74.93
C LEU A 107 7.69 -29.45 74.60
N ALA A 108 8.70 -29.92 75.34
CA ALA A 108 10.11 -29.67 75.04
C ALA A 108 10.49 -30.23 73.66
N VAL A 109 10.05 -31.45 73.33
CA VAL A 109 10.22 -32.03 71.98
C VAL A 109 9.51 -31.19 70.90
N TYR A 110 8.31 -30.67 71.17
CA TYR A 110 7.63 -29.77 70.22
C TYR A 110 8.35 -28.42 70.06
N ILE A 111 8.86 -27.81 71.14
CA ILE A 111 9.63 -26.56 71.08
C ILE A 111 10.91 -26.76 70.26
N GLU A 112 11.63 -27.85 70.48
CA GLU A 112 12.84 -28.17 69.73
C GLU A 112 12.53 -28.48 68.26
N LYS A 113 11.37 -29.10 67.97
CA LYS A 113 10.87 -29.29 66.61
C LYS A 113 10.52 -27.95 65.94
N VAL A 114 9.89 -27.02 66.65
CA VAL A 114 9.58 -25.67 66.14
C VAL A 114 10.86 -24.91 65.83
N ARG A 115 11.83 -24.86 66.75
CA ARG A 115 13.16 -24.26 66.51
C ARG A 115 13.86 -24.86 65.29
N SER A 116 13.83 -26.18 65.14
CA SER A 116 14.40 -26.85 63.97
C SER A 116 13.70 -26.47 62.65
N LEU A 117 12.39 -26.22 62.69
CA LEU A 117 11.61 -25.76 61.53
C LEU A 117 11.83 -24.28 61.24
N GLU A 118 11.92 -23.41 62.26
CA GLU A 118 12.26 -21.99 62.13
C GLU A 118 13.66 -21.81 61.53
N GLN A 119 14.65 -22.57 62.01
CA GLN A 119 16.00 -22.56 61.45
C GLN A 119 16.01 -23.01 59.98
N LYS A 120 15.21 -24.03 59.62
CA LYS A 120 15.08 -24.50 58.22
C LYS A 120 14.36 -23.47 57.34
N ASN A 121 13.30 -22.83 57.83
CA ASN A 121 12.61 -21.77 57.10
C ASN A 121 13.55 -20.59 56.85
N LYS A 122 14.32 -20.15 57.85
CA LYS A 122 15.29 -19.07 57.70
C LYS A 122 16.39 -19.39 56.68
N LEU A 123 16.82 -20.65 56.58
CA LEU A 123 17.76 -21.10 55.54
C LEU A 123 17.10 -21.06 54.15
N LEU A 124 15.86 -21.54 54.02
CA LEU A 124 15.09 -21.50 52.76
C LEU A 124 14.80 -20.07 52.30
N GLU A 125 14.49 -19.15 53.22
CA GLU A 125 14.31 -17.72 52.93
C GLU A 125 15.58 -17.08 52.40
N ALA A 126 16.73 -17.36 53.03
CA ALA A 126 18.04 -16.89 52.56
C ALA A 126 18.41 -17.48 51.19
N GLU A 127 18.09 -18.75 50.93
CA GLU A 127 18.28 -19.40 49.65
C GLU A 127 17.39 -18.78 48.55
N ILE A 128 16.11 -18.51 48.84
CA ILE A 128 15.18 -17.81 47.93
C ILE A 128 15.72 -16.42 47.59
N GLN A 129 16.14 -15.63 48.58
CA GLN A 129 16.73 -14.30 48.36
C GLN A 129 18.02 -14.37 47.53
N ALA A 130 18.85 -15.39 47.74
CA ALA A 130 20.07 -15.60 46.94
C ALA A 130 19.75 -15.94 45.48
N TYR A 131 18.70 -16.73 45.22
CA TYR A 131 18.24 -17.01 43.85
C TYR A 131 17.61 -15.78 43.19
N GLN A 132 16.73 -15.04 43.88
CA GLN A 132 16.14 -13.80 43.35
C GLN A 132 17.23 -12.80 42.93
N ASN A 133 18.20 -12.53 43.79
CA ASN A 133 19.32 -11.63 43.48
C ASN A 133 20.18 -12.08 42.29
N ARG A 134 20.23 -13.39 41.97
CA ARG A 134 20.95 -13.94 40.81
C ARG A 134 20.17 -13.85 39.50
N PHE A 135 18.83 -13.83 39.55
CA PHE A 135 17.97 -13.87 38.37
C PHE A 135 17.28 -12.54 38.04
N GLU A 136 17.06 -11.66 39.02
CA GLU A 136 16.45 -10.33 38.82
C GLU A 136 17.44 -9.32 38.24
N LYS A 137 18.73 -9.44 38.56
CA LYS A 137 19.78 -8.61 37.97
C LYS A 137 20.17 -9.19 36.61
N PRO A 138 19.99 -8.45 35.49
CA PRO A 138 20.47 -8.90 34.19
C PRO A 138 21.97 -9.23 34.29
N SER A 139 22.36 -10.42 33.84
CA SER A 139 23.79 -10.76 33.78
C SER A 139 24.50 -9.75 32.88
N GLY A 140 25.77 -9.42 33.18
CA GLY A 140 26.54 -8.47 32.35
C GLY A 140 26.58 -8.88 30.87
N LEU A 141 26.58 -10.19 30.60
CA LEU A 141 26.46 -10.77 29.25
C LEU A 141 25.12 -10.43 28.58
N ARG A 142 24.00 -10.47 29.31
CA ARG A 142 22.69 -10.07 28.79
C ARG A 142 22.65 -8.59 28.44
N LEU A 143 23.20 -7.72 29.28
CA LEU A 143 23.27 -6.28 29.01
C LEU A 143 24.10 -5.97 27.75
N LEU A 144 25.24 -6.65 27.58
CA LEU A 144 26.07 -6.53 26.37
C LEU A 144 25.30 -6.94 25.11
N TYR A 145 24.57 -8.07 25.14
CA TYR A 145 23.74 -8.48 24.00
C TYR A 145 22.56 -7.52 23.74
N GLU A 146 21.92 -6.97 24.77
CA GLU A 146 20.86 -5.96 24.62
C GLU A 146 21.41 -4.65 24.03
N GLU A 147 22.64 -4.24 24.36
CA GLU A 147 23.31 -3.08 23.77
C GLU A 147 23.68 -3.32 22.29
N GLN A 148 24.29 -4.47 21.98
CA GLN A 148 24.61 -4.85 20.60
C GLN A 148 23.35 -4.93 19.73
N LEU A 149 22.26 -5.49 20.25
CA LEU A 149 20.98 -5.58 19.53
C LEU A 149 20.37 -4.19 19.29
N LYS A 150 20.45 -3.27 20.27
CA LYS A 150 20.05 -1.86 20.08
C LYS A 150 20.88 -1.16 19.01
N GLU A 151 22.19 -1.37 18.95
CA GLU A 151 23.03 -0.73 17.93
C GLU A 151 22.77 -1.31 16.53
N LEU A 152 22.59 -2.63 16.42
CA LEU A 152 22.16 -3.27 15.17
C LEU A 152 20.80 -2.76 14.68
N MET A 153 19.84 -2.53 15.58
CA MET A 153 18.56 -1.90 15.23
C MET A 153 18.75 -0.47 14.71
N LYS A 154 19.56 0.38 15.38
CA LYS A 154 19.87 1.74 14.88
C LYS A 154 20.52 1.71 13.49
N ILE A 155 21.41 0.75 13.24
CA ILE A 155 22.05 0.59 11.93
C ILE A 155 21.01 0.17 10.89
N ALA A 156 20.13 -0.80 11.19
CA ALA A 156 19.06 -1.21 10.30
C ALA A 156 18.10 -0.05 9.96
N ASP A 157 17.72 0.77 10.94
CA ASP A 157 16.86 1.94 10.73
C ASP A 157 17.55 3.02 9.89
N LYS A 158 18.85 3.32 10.14
CA LYS A 158 19.65 4.24 9.29
C LYS A 158 19.70 3.75 7.84
N MET A 159 19.97 2.46 7.62
CA MET A 159 19.99 1.85 6.29
C MET A 159 18.59 1.86 5.64
N ARG A 160 17.52 1.73 6.43
CA ARG A 160 16.14 1.86 5.95
C ARG A 160 15.89 3.27 5.41
N VAL A 161 16.13 4.29 6.23
CA VAL A 161 15.96 5.70 5.85
C VAL A 161 16.82 6.07 4.63
N GLN A 162 18.08 5.64 4.59
CA GLN A 162 18.97 5.90 3.45
C GLN A 162 18.45 5.25 2.15
N ARG A 163 17.94 4.01 2.23
CA ARG A 163 17.32 3.34 1.07
C ARG A 163 16.06 4.07 0.61
N ASP A 164 15.22 4.50 1.54
CA ASP A 164 13.94 5.16 1.23
C ASP A 164 14.18 6.53 0.57
N ILE A 165 15.19 7.29 1.04
CA ILE A 165 15.67 8.52 0.38
C ILE A 165 16.21 8.22 -1.02
N SER A 166 17.00 7.16 -1.19
CA SER A 166 17.58 6.77 -2.49
C SER A 166 16.51 6.31 -3.49
N LEU A 167 15.46 5.63 -3.02
CA LEU A 167 14.30 5.25 -3.83
C LEU A 167 13.51 6.49 -4.28
N ALA A 168 13.18 7.40 -3.36
CA ALA A 168 12.50 8.64 -3.71
C ALA A 168 13.29 9.51 -4.70
N ALA A 169 14.62 9.59 -4.55
CA ALA A 169 15.49 10.29 -5.49
C ALA A 169 15.52 9.61 -6.88
N LYS A 170 15.53 8.27 -6.93
CA LYS A 170 15.44 7.50 -8.17
C LYS A 170 14.09 7.70 -8.86
N GLU A 171 12.98 7.68 -8.11
CA GLU A 171 11.64 7.90 -8.63
C GLU A 171 11.48 9.32 -9.20
N ALA A 172 11.94 10.33 -8.48
CA ALA A 172 11.96 11.72 -8.97
C ALA A 172 12.79 11.88 -10.25
N ALA A 173 13.98 11.25 -10.33
CA ALA A 173 14.81 11.27 -11.53
C ALA A 173 14.15 10.53 -12.71
N ALA A 174 13.45 9.41 -12.45
CA ALA A 174 12.70 8.69 -13.47
C ALA A 174 11.54 9.54 -14.02
N SER A 175 10.76 10.19 -13.15
CA SER A 175 9.68 11.10 -13.57
C SER A 175 10.18 12.29 -14.39
N GLN A 176 11.33 12.87 -14.03
CA GLN A 176 11.97 13.92 -14.83
C GLN A 176 12.41 13.41 -16.21
N LEU A 177 12.99 12.21 -16.28
CA LEU A 177 13.42 11.58 -17.52
C LEU A 177 12.23 11.25 -18.44
N GLU A 178 11.11 10.79 -17.87
CA GLU A 178 9.85 10.59 -18.61
C GLU A 178 9.28 11.91 -19.14
N ALA A 179 9.27 12.97 -18.34
CA ALA A 179 8.83 14.30 -18.78
C ALA A 179 9.71 14.88 -19.90
N ILE A 180 11.03 14.59 -19.90
CA ILE A 180 11.95 14.98 -20.98
C ILE A 180 11.70 14.13 -22.23
N LYS A 181 11.49 12.81 -22.10
CA LYS A 181 11.12 11.93 -23.23
C LYS A 181 9.84 12.38 -23.91
N PHE A 182 8.78 12.67 -23.15
CA PHE A 182 7.52 13.16 -23.71
C PHE A 182 7.70 14.45 -24.53
N LYS A 183 8.45 15.43 -23.99
CA LYS A 183 8.78 16.67 -24.71
C LYS A 183 9.63 16.43 -25.96
N TYR A 184 10.54 15.47 -25.92
CA TYR A 184 11.34 15.07 -27.08
C TYR A 184 10.47 14.42 -28.17
N GLU A 185 9.57 13.51 -27.79
CA GLU A 185 8.62 12.86 -28.69
C GLU A 185 7.67 13.90 -29.33
N GLU A 186 7.12 14.83 -28.54
CA GLU A 186 6.33 15.96 -29.03
C GLU A 186 7.12 16.82 -30.04
N ALA A 187 8.36 17.17 -29.73
CA ALA A 187 9.23 17.94 -30.63
C ALA A 187 9.56 17.17 -31.93
N VAL A 188 9.76 15.85 -31.85
CA VAL A 188 9.97 14.98 -33.02
C VAL A 188 8.72 14.93 -33.90
N GLU A 189 7.53 14.80 -33.33
CA GLU A 189 6.27 14.81 -34.09
C GLU A 189 5.97 16.18 -34.71
N LEU A 190 6.28 17.28 -34.02
CA LEU A 190 6.21 18.62 -34.60
C LEU A 190 7.21 18.79 -35.76
N ARG A 191 8.44 18.28 -35.61
CA ARG A 191 9.45 18.31 -36.68
C ARG A 191 9.01 17.51 -37.91
N LYS A 192 8.47 16.30 -37.73
CA LYS A 192 7.92 15.47 -38.81
C LYS A 192 6.76 16.16 -39.53
N LYS A 193 5.88 16.86 -38.82
CA LYS A 193 4.79 17.65 -39.43
C LYS A 193 5.35 18.78 -40.28
N ALA A 194 6.32 19.54 -39.77
CA ALA A 194 6.98 20.59 -40.54
C ALA A 194 7.75 20.04 -41.76
N GLU A 195 8.43 18.90 -41.64
CA GLU A 195 9.08 18.19 -42.76
C GLU A 195 8.06 17.76 -43.83
N PHE A 196 6.91 17.23 -43.40
CA PHE A 196 5.81 16.86 -44.29
C PHE A 196 5.20 18.08 -45.00
N ASP A 197 4.96 19.17 -44.27
CA ASP A 197 4.41 20.40 -44.85
C ASP A 197 5.39 21.01 -45.87
N ILE A 198 6.70 20.99 -45.61
CA ILE A 198 7.74 21.42 -46.57
C ILE A 198 7.72 20.57 -47.84
N GLU A 199 7.68 19.25 -47.74
CA GLU A 199 7.61 18.37 -48.91
C GLU A 199 6.25 18.48 -49.65
N ALA A 200 5.17 18.81 -48.93
CA ALA A 200 3.87 19.10 -49.53
C ALA A 200 3.83 20.43 -50.31
N PHE A 201 4.57 21.46 -49.87
CA PHE A 201 4.69 22.74 -50.60
C PHE A 201 5.65 22.68 -51.80
N ARG A 202 6.60 21.73 -51.82
CA ARG A 202 7.56 21.53 -52.91
C ARG A 202 6.92 21.46 -54.32
N PRO A 203 5.89 20.63 -54.61
CA PRO A 203 5.24 20.61 -55.91
C PRO A 203 4.53 21.93 -56.27
N ASP A 204 4.06 22.70 -55.29
CA ASP A 204 3.46 24.02 -55.56
C ASP A 204 4.54 25.05 -55.94
N VAL A 205 5.74 24.98 -55.36
CA VAL A 205 6.91 25.77 -55.78
C VAL A 205 7.37 25.37 -57.20
N ASP A 206 7.44 24.06 -57.50
CA ASP A 206 7.80 23.57 -58.84
C ASP A 206 6.75 23.98 -59.91
N LYS A 207 5.47 24.00 -59.52
CA LYS A 207 4.37 24.49 -60.36
C LYS A 207 4.41 26.01 -60.54
N ALA A 208 4.72 26.77 -59.50
CA ALA A 208 4.87 28.23 -59.58
C ALA A 208 6.07 28.60 -60.47
N THR A 209 7.23 27.97 -60.27
CA THR A 209 8.44 28.21 -61.07
C THR A 209 8.27 27.81 -62.53
N SER A 210 7.69 26.64 -62.82
CA SER A 210 7.37 26.24 -64.20
C SER A 210 6.35 27.18 -64.88
N SER A 211 5.37 27.70 -64.12
CA SER A 211 4.45 28.73 -64.64
C SER A 211 5.15 30.06 -64.93
N ARG A 212 6.12 30.45 -64.10
CA ARG A 212 6.97 31.65 -64.29
C ARG A 212 7.80 31.51 -65.56
N ILE A 213 8.51 30.41 -65.73
CA ILE A 213 9.32 30.09 -66.92
C ILE A 213 8.46 30.06 -68.19
N ALA A 214 7.24 29.52 -68.11
CA ALA A 214 6.30 29.51 -69.25
C ALA A 214 5.75 30.90 -69.61
N LEU A 215 5.75 31.86 -68.69
CA LEU A 215 5.41 33.27 -68.95
C LEU A 215 6.63 34.05 -69.44
N GLU A 216 7.81 33.82 -68.86
CA GLU A 216 9.10 34.38 -69.31
C GLU A 216 9.33 34.06 -70.80
N LYS A 217 9.22 32.79 -71.21
CA LYS A 217 9.34 32.38 -72.62
C LYS A 217 8.30 33.00 -73.56
N LYS A 218 7.08 33.27 -73.08
CA LYS A 218 6.05 33.95 -73.88
C LYS A 218 6.35 35.43 -74.05
N LEU A 219 6.92 36.05 -73.02
CA LEU A 219 7.37 37.43 -73.07
C LEU A 219 8.53 37.57 -74.07
N GLU A 220 9.55 36.72 -73.97
CA GLU A 220 10.67 36.63 -74.94
C GLU A 220 10.15 36.43 -76.39
N GLN A 221 9.21 35.50 -76.59
CA GLN A 221 8.61 35.25 -77.89
C GLN A 221 7.88 36.49 -78.45
N LEU A 222 7.10 37.18 -77.62
CA LEU A 222 6.38 38.40 -78.01
C LEU A 222 7.32 39.58 -78.28
N GLU A 223 8.44 39.69 -77.57
CA GLU A 223 9.47 40.69 -77.83
C GLU A 223 10.12 40.48 -79.21
N VAL A 224 10.49 39.23 -79.54
CA VAL A 224 11.02 38.87 -80.87
C VAL A 224 9.98 39.11 -81.98
N GLU A 225 8.70 38.80 -81.73
CA GLU A 225 7.60 39.08 -82.67
C GLU A 225 7.42 40.59 -82.91
N ILE A 226 7.47 41.41 -81.85
CA ILE A 226 7.40 42.87 -81.94
C ILE A 226 8.59 43.43 -82.74
N GLU A 227 9.81 42.93 -82.53
CA GLU A 227 10.98 43.36 -83.32
C GLU A 227 10.88 42.93 -84.79
N PHE A 228 10.38 41.73 -85.05
CA PHE A 228 10.16 41.23 -86.40
C PHE A 228 9.12 42.09 -87.15
N LEU A 229 7.97 42.36 -86.53
CA LEU A 229 6.94 43.23 -87.08
C LEU A 229 7.44 44.67 -87.29
N LYS A 230 8.25 45.22 -86.37
CA LYS A 230 8.92 46.52 -86.57
C LYS A 230 9.85 46.51 -87.78
N ARG A 231 10.65 45.45 -87.97
CA ARG A 231 11.54 45.30 -89.13
C ARG A 231 10.77 45.18 -90.44
N ILE A 232 9.69 44.39 -90.48
CA ILE A 232 8.84 44.29 -91.67
C ILE A 232 8.15 45.62 -91.97
N HIS A 233 7.46 46.25 -91.02
CA HIS A 233 6.79 47.53 -91.28
C HIS A 233 7.78 48.61 -91.73
N GLN A 234 9.01 48.64 -91.21
CA GLN A 234 10.06 49.56 -91.68
C GLN A 234 10.44 49.28 -93.14
N GLN A 235 10.63 48.01 -93.51
CA GLN A 235 10.93 47.60 -94.90
C GLN A 235 9.75 47.89 -95.85
N GLU A 236 8.52 47.61 -95.43
CA GLU A 236 7.29 47.92 -96.19
C GLU A 236 7.11 49.42 -96.38
N ILE A 237 7.37 50.26 -95.37
CA ILE A 237 7.35 51.72 -95.49
C ILE A 237 8.42 52.17 -96.50
N GLU A 238 9.64 51.65 -96.42
CA GLU A 238 10.70 51.98 -97.38
C GLU A 238 10.36 51.51 -98.80
N GLU A 239 9.76 50.34 -98.96
CA GLU A 239 9.35 49.82 -100.27
C GLU A 239 8.16 50.62 -100.83
N LEU A 240 7.13 50.90 -100.04
CA LEU A 240 6.01 51.75 -100.45
C LEU A 240 6.48 53.17 -100.79
N MET A 241 7.44 53.74 -100.05
CA MET A 241 8.07 55.01 -100.42
C MET A 241 8.80 54.89 -101.77
N LYS A 242 9.63 53.85 -101.98
CA LYS A 242 10.30 53.59 -103.27
C LYS A 242 9.27 53.40 -104.40
N GLN A 243 8.18 52.69 -104.16
CA GLN A 243 7.09 52.47 -105.11
C GLN A 243 6.31 53.77 -105.39
N ILE A 244 6.08 54.65 -104.41
CA ILE A 244 5.47 55.97 -104.64
C ILE A 244 6.39 56.85 -105.50
N TYR A 245 7.70 56.85 -105.25
CA TYR A 245 8.67 57.55 -106.10
C TYR A 245 8.80 56.94 -107.51
N ALA A 246 8.68 55.61 -107.65
CA ALA A 246 8.74 54.92 -108.94
C ALA A 246 7.43 55.02 -109.74
N ALA A 247 6.26 54.96 -109.10
CA ALA A 247 4.95 55.13 -109.72
C ALA A 247 4.67 56.57 -110.16
N HIS A 248 5.37 57.55 -109.58
CA HIS A 248 5.45 58.92 -110.12
C HIS A 248 6.21 58.97 -111.47
N VAL A 249 6.95 57.92 -111.86
CA VAL A 249 7.88 57.93 -113.00
C VAL A 249 7.57 56.84 -114.06
N SER A 250 6.77 55.81 -113.75
CA SER A 250 6.50 54.71 -114.68
C SER A 250 5.03 54.27 -114.69
N ALA A 251 4.33 54.55 -115.79
CA ALA A 251 2.97 54.06 -116.05
C ALA A 251 2.68 53.95 -117.57
N GLU A 252 3.33 53.02 -118.29
CA GLU A 252 2.88 52.61 -119.63
C GLU A 252 3.32 51.18 -120.01
N SER A 253 2.36 50.31 -120.38
CA SER A 253 2.41 49.19 -121.35
C SER A 253 3.54 48.12 -121.27
N THR A 254 3.38 46.80 -121.47
CA THR A 254 2.28 45.85 -121.79
C THR A 254 2.84 44.43 -121.59
N PHE A 255 2.06 43.43 -121.18
CA PHE A 255 2.52 42.03 -121.12
C PHE A 255 1.71 41.13 -122.07
N ALA A 256 2.40 40.32 -122.87
CA ALA A 256 1.77 39.41 -123.84
C ALA A 256 1.31 38.11 -123.16
N LEU A 257 0.12 37.62 -123.53
CA LEU A 257 -0.48 36.41 -122.95
C LEU A 257 0.25 35.12 -123.40
N PRO A 258 0.79 34.31 -122.46
CA PRO A 258 1.03 32.89 -122.69
C PRO A 258 -0.30 32.13 -122.76
N ASP A 259 -0.28 30.87 -123.24
CA ASP A 259 -1.49 30.04 -123.38
C ASP A 259 -2.27 29.88 -122.05
N LEU A 260 -3.30 30.72 -121.93
CA LEU A 260 -4.11 30.84 -120.74
C LEU A 260 -5.01 29.61 -120.55
N ALA A 261 -5.42 28.91 -121.61
CA ALA A 261 -6.45 27.88 -121.51
C ALA A 261 -5.95 26.61 -120.81
N GLY A 262 -4.75 26.14 -121.16
CA GLY A 262 -4.11 25.00 -120.48
C GLY A 262 -3.76 25.32 -119.04
N ALA A 263 -3.11 26.47 -118.81
CA ALA A 263 -2.73 26.93 -117.48
C ALA A 263 -3.94 27.17 -116.57
N LEU A 264 -4.99 27.84 -117.05
CA LEU A 264 -6.20 28.14 -116.27
C LEU A 264 -7.01 26.88 -115.96
N LYS A 265 -7.05 25.88 -116.85
CA LYS A 265 -7.64 24.57 -116.55
C LYS A 265 -6.83 23.79 -115.53
N GLN A 266 -5.50 23.80 -115.62
CA GLN A 266 -4.62 23.15 -114.64
C GLN A 266 -4.73 23.82 -113.26
N ILE A 267 -4.73 25.16 -113.23
CA ILE A 267 -4.99 25.99 -112.04
C ILE A 267 -6.38 25.66 -111.47
N GLN A 268 -7.42 25.54 -112.29
CA GLN A 268 -8.76 25.15 -111.84
C GLN A 268 -8.73 23.77 -111.17
N THR A 269 -8.14 22.75 -111.80
CA THR A 269 -8.01 21.42 -111.15
C THR A 269 -7.17 21.45 -109.88
N GLN A 270 -6.13 22.29 -109.79
CA GLN A 270 -5.37 22.47 -108.56
C GLN A 270 -6.22 23.14 -107.46
N TYR A 271 -7.03 24.15 -107.80
CA TYR A 271 -7.98 24.75 -106.84
C TYR A 271 -9.08 23.77 -106.41
N ASP A 272 -9.61 22.96 -107.31
CA ASP A 272 -10.61 21.93 -107.00
C ASP A 272 -10.00 20.85 -106.07
N ASP A 273 -8.77 20.39 -106.35
CA ASP A 273 -8.02 19.46 -105.50
C ASP A 273 -7.68 20.05 -104.13
N ILE A 274 -7.27 21.33 -104.07
CA ILE A 274 -6.97 22.04 -102.82
C ILE A 274 -8.25 22.25 -102.01
N ALA A 275 -9.38 22.61 -102.64
CA ALA A 275 -10.67 22.76 -101.98
C ALA A 275 -11.17 21.42 -101.43
N ALA A 276 -11.05 20.33 -102.19
CA ALA A 276 -11.41 18.99 -101.75
C ALA A 276 -10.53 18.51 -100.57
N LYS A 277 -9.22 18.73 -100.63
CA LYS A 277 -8.30 18.42 -99.51
C LYS A 277 -8.60 19.26 -98.28
N ASN A 278 -8.80 20.57 -98.43
CA ASN A 278 -9.15 21.47 -97.33
C ASN A 278 -10.46 21.04 -96.66
N LEU A 279 -11.49 20.67 -97.44
CA LEU A 279 -12.74 20.13 -96.90
C LEU A 279 -12.53 18.82 -96.12
N GLN A 280 -11.73 17.88 -96.67
CA GLN A 280 -11.40 16.62 -96.00
C GLN A 280 -10.58 16.82 -94.72
N GLU A 281 -9.59 17.70 -94.77
CA GLU A 281 -8.74 18.07 -93.62
C GLU A 281 -9.60 18.73 -92.54
N MET A 282 -10.46 19.67 -92.91
CA MET A 282 -11.44 20.33 -92.02
C MET A 282 -12.39 19.32 -91.35
N ASP A 283 -13.00 18.40 -92.12
CA ASP A 283 -13.88 17.36 -91.57
C ASP A 283 -13.12 16.41 -90.62
N SER A 284 -11.89 16.02 -90.99
CA SER A 284 -11.04 15.18 -90.14
C SER A 284 -10.62 15.91 -88.86
N TRP A 285 -10.35 17.21 -88.95
CA TRP A 285 -9.98 18.08 -87.83
C TRP A 285 -11.16 18.25 -86.87
N TYR A 286 -12.36 18.55 -87.38
CA TYR A 286 -13.57 18.62 -86.57
C TYR A 286 -13.86 17.27 -85.90
N LYS A 287 -13.80 16.15 -86.64
CA LYS A 287 -14.02 14.82 -86.08
C LYS A 287 -13.02 14.50 -84.96
N ASN A 288 -11.73 14.74 -85.18
CA ASN A 288 -10.68 14.57 -84.17
C ASN A 288 -10.92 15.47 -82.95
N LYS A 289 -11.37 16.72 -83.17
CA LYS A 289 -11.69 17.67 -82.10
C LYS A 289 -12.89 17.22 -81.27
N PHE A 290 -13.97 16.75 -81.90
CA PHE A 290 -15.14 16.17 -81.23
C PHE A 290 -14.76 14.90 -80.45
N GLU A 291 -13.93 14.02 -81.02
CA GLU A 291 -13.44 12.84 -80.33
C GLU A 291 -12.58 13.18 -79.10
N ASP A 292 -11.66 14.15 -79.20
CA ASP A 292 -10.84 14.61 -78.07
C ASP A 292 -11.70 15.24 -76.97
N LEU A 293 -12.66 16.11 -77.31
CA LEU A 293 -13.61 16.68 -76.36
C LEU A 293 -14.48 15.59 -75.69
N THR A 294 -14.93 14.59 -76.44
CA THR A 294 -15.70 13.46 -75.91
C THR A 294 -14.85 12.59 -74.98
N LYS A 295 -13.62 12.26 -75.37
CA LYS A 295 -12.66 11.49 -74.55
C LYS A 295 -12.31 12.24 -73.26
N LYS A 296 -12.09 13.57 -73.32
CA LYS A 296 -11.86 14.42 -72.14
C LYS A 296 -13.08 14.46 -71.21
N THR A 297 -14.28 14.59 -71.78
CA THR A 297 -15.53 14.60 -71.01
C THR A 297 -15.76 13.26 -70.31
N SER A 298 -15.61 12.13 -71.02
CA SER A 298 -15.73 10.79 -70.45
C SER A 298 -14.74 10.58 -69.29
N ARG A 299 -13.45 10.89 -69.51
CA ARG A 299 -12.43 10.81 -68.45
C ARG A 299 -12.79 11.65 -67.23
N HIS A 300 -13.34 12.86 -67.42
CA HIS A 300 -13.76 13.70 -66.32
C HIS A 300 -14.96 13.11 -65.55
N VAL A 301 -15.93 12.51 -66.25
CA VAL A 301 -17.03 11.77 -65.60
C VAL A 301 -16.49 10.59 -64.80
N ASP A 302 -15.49 9.87 -65.33
CA ASP A 302 -14.87 8.73 -64.65
C ASP A 302 -14.04 9.15 -63.42
N THR A 303 -13.29 10.25 -63.48
CA THR A 303 -12.59 10.78 -62.28
C THR A 303 -13.57 11.27 -61.22
N VAL A 304 -14.65 11.96 -61.60
CA VAL A 304 -15.71 12.38 -60.66
C VAL A 304 -16.41 11.17 -60.04
N ARG A 305 -16.63 10.10 -60.80
CA ARG A 305 -17.20 8.83 -60.30
C ARG A 305 -16.28 8.17 -59.27
N SER A 306 -14.99 8.04 -59.59
CA SER A 306 -13.97 7.49 -58.70
C SER A 306 -13.85 8.30 -57.40
N VAL A 307 -13.79 9.63 -57.48
CA VAL A 307 -13.76 10.51 -56.29
C VAL A 307 -15.03 10.38 -55.45
N ARG A 308 -16.22 10.22 -56.06
CA ARG A 308 -17.45 9.95 -55.31
C ARG A 308 -17.42 8.60 -54.60
N GLU A 309 -16.81 7.59 -55.20
CA GLU A 309 -16.67 6.25 -54.61
C GLU A 309 -15.66 6.26 -53.44
N THR A 310 -14.52 6.95 -53.56
CA THR A 310 -13.56 7.09 -52.45
C THR A 310 -14.15 7.90 -51.29
N ILE A 311 -14.90 8.98 -51.57
CA ILE A 311 -15.65 9.73 -50.53
C ILE A 311 -16.69 8.82 -49.85
N ALA A 312 -17.41 7.98 -50.60
CA ALA A 312 -18.38 7.05 -50.04
C ALA A 312 -17.72 5.93 -49.20
N GLY A 313 -16.53 5.47 -49.59
CA GLY A 313 -15.68 4.55 -48.82
C GLY A 313 -15.24 5.19 -47.50
N ALA A 314 -14.55 6.33 -47.57
CA ALA A 314 -14.09 7.07 -46.40
C ALA A 314 -15.23 7.40 -45.42
N LYS A 315 -16.43 7.74 -45.92
CA LYS A 315 -17.60 7.97 -45.06
C LYS A 315 -18.07 6.69 -44.35
N LYS A 316 -18.00 5.52 -44.97
CA LYS A 316 -18.30 4.24 -44.31
C LYS A 316 -17.24 3.89 -43.26
N ASP A 317 -15.98 4.14 -43.56
CA ASP A 317 -14.87 3.88 -42.64
C ASP A 317 -14.94 4.77 -41.40
N ILE A 318 -15.22 6.07 -41.57
CA ILE A 318 -15.49 7.01 -40.46
C ILE A 318 -16.63 6.46 -39.58
N GLN A 319 -17.77 6.09 -40.17
CA GLN A 319 -18.88 5.52 -39.39
C GLN A 319 -18.54 4.17 -38.73
N SER A 320 -17.66 3.36 -39.31
CA SER A 320 -17.18 2.14 -38.65
C SER A 320 -16.33 2.50 -37.43
N LYS A 321 -15.42 3.47 -37.57
CA LYS A 321 -14.54 3.92 -36.48
C LYS A 321 -15.30 4.65 -35.39
N GLU A 322 -16.34 5.40 -35.70
CA GLU A 322 -17.27 5.98 -34.71
C GLU A 322 -17.93 4.88 -33.86
N ARG A 323 -18.46 3.82 -34.49
CA ARG A 323 -19.05 2.68 -33.77
C ARG A 323 -18.01 1.92 -32.95
N ASP A 324 -16.80 1.70 -33.48
CA ASP A 324 -15.69 1.09 -32.75
C ASP A 324 -15.37 1.92 -31.50
N LEU A 325 -15.23 3.24 -31.64
CA LEU A 325 -14.94 4.18 -30.55
C LEU A 325 -16.04 4.18 -29.49
N ASP A 326 -17.31 4.24 -29.87
CA ASP A 326 -18.43 4.23 -28.92
C ASP A 326 -18.53 2.88 -28.19
N SER A 327 -18.25 1.76 -28.87
CA SER A 327 -18.18 0.45 -28.21
C SER A 327 -17.03 0.37 -27.18
N LEU A 328 -15.89 0.99 -27.48
CA LEU A 328 -14.74 1.07 -26.57
C LEU A 328 -15.01 2.02 -25.40
N ARG A 329 -15.70 3.15 -25.62
CA ARG A 329 -16.18 4.06 -24.56
C ARG A 329 -17.10 3.33 -23.59
N THR A 330 -18.16 2.69 -24.09
CA THR A 330 -19.09 1.90 -23.26
C THR A 330 -18.37 0.79 -22.48
N ARG A 331 -17.40 0.11 -23.11
CA ARG A 331 -16.57 -0.89 -22.42
C ARG A 331 -15.70 -0.28 -21.32
N ASN A 332 -15.14 0.90 -21.55
CA ASN A 332 -14.31 1.58 -20.55
C ASN A 332 -15.15 2.06 -19.36
N GLU A 333 -16.27 2.73 -19.61
CA GLU A 333 -17.24 3.14 -18.58
C GLU A 333 -17.71 1.95 -17.71
N ALA A 334 -17.95 0.78 -18.33
CA ALA A 334 -18.30 -0.44 -17.61
C ALA A 334 -17.15 -0.99 -16.75
N LEU A 335 -15.90 -0.89 -17.20
CA LEU A 335 -14.72 -1.28 -16.40
C LEU A 335 -14.46 -0.29 -15.25
N GLU A 336 -14.59 1.01 -15.49
CA GLU A 336 -14.52 2.05 -14.44
C GLU A 336 -15.64 1.91 -13.41
N ALA A 337 -16.83 1.47 -13.81
CA ALA A 337 -17.92 1.13 -12.89
C ALA A 337 -17.56 -0.11 -12.03
N GLN A 338 -17.02 -1.17 -12.63
CA GLN A 338 -16.58 -2.37 -11.91
C GLN A 338 -15.44 -2.08 -10.92
N ILE A 339 -14.48 -1.22 -11.30
CA ILE A 339 -13.39 -0.78 -10.41
C ILE A 339 -13.96 -0.02 -9.21
N ARG A 340 -14.88 0.94 -9.44
CA ARG A 340 -15.53 1.68 -8.35
C ARG A 340 -16.35 0.78 -7.43
N GLU A 341 -17.12 -0.17 -7.98
CA GLU A 341 -17.89 -1.13 -7.20
C GLU A 341 -16.99 -2.03 -6.35
N ALA A 342 -15.86 -2.51 -6.91
CA ALA A 342 -14.88 -3.30 -6.17
C ALA A 342 -14.20 -2.47 -5.06
N GLN A 343 -13.82 -1.22 -5.34
CA GLN A 343 -13.27 -0.30 -4.34
C GLN A 343 -14.27 -0.02 -3.21
N GLU A 344 -15.55 0.16 -3.51
CA GLU A 344 -16.59 0.39 -2.50
C GLU A 344 -16.84 -0.86 -1.65
N LYS A 345 -16.80 -2.07 -2.25
CA LYS A 345 -16.87 -3.35 -1.51
C LYS A 345 -15.69 -3.50 -0.55
N TYR A 346 -14.45 -3.36 -1.01
CA TYR A 346 -13.27 -3.44 -0.14
C TYR A 346 -13.26 -2.36 0.93
N LYS A 347 -13.76 -1.15 0.64
CA LYS A 347 -13.92 -0.10 1.66
C LYS A 347 -14.90 -0.52 2.75
N LYS A 348 -16.06 -1.10 2.40
CA LYS A 348 -17.03 -1.61 3.38
C LYS A 348 -16.46 -2.77 4.21
N GLU A 349 -15.78 -3.72 3.57
CA GLU A 349 -15.09 -4.82 4.26
C GLU A 349 -14.04 -4.30 5.27
N LEU A 350 -13.27 -3.26 4.91
CA LEU A 350 -12.33 -2.61 5.82
C LEU A 350 -13.03 -1.88 6.98
N GLU A 351 -14.13 -1.18 6.72
CA GLU A 351 -14.95 -0.52 7.75
C GLU A 351 -15.58 -1.54 8.72
N GLU A 352 -16.07 -2.67 8.22
CA GLU A 352 -16.61 -3.78 9.02
C GLU A 352 -15.53 -4.46 9.88
N LEU A 353 -14.35 -4.73 9.30
CA LEU A 353 -13.21 -5.29 10.04
C LEU A 353 -12.69 -4.33 11.12
N GLN A 354 -12.63 -3.03 10.81
CA GLN A 354 -12.24 -2.00 11.77
C GLN A 354 -13.25 -1.92 12.93
N ALA A 355 -14.56 -1.89 12.64
CA ALA A 355 -15.60 -1.94 13.67
C ALA A 355 -15.51 -3.22 14.52
N ARG A 356 -15.17 -4.36 13.93
CA ARG A 356 -14.96 -5.62 14.66
C ARG A 356 -13.73 -5.55 15.58
N ILE A 357 -12.64 -4.92 15.14
CA ILE A 357 -11.45 -4.69 15.97
C ILE A 357 -11.81 -3.78 17.15
N GLU A 358 -12.54 -2.68 16.92
CA GLU A 358 -12.95 -1.75 17.98
C GLU A 358 -13.88 -2.41 19.01
N ALA A 359 -14.83 -3.23 18.57
CA ALA A 359 -15.67 -4.03 19.48
C ALA A 359 -14.84 -4.98 20.36
N LEU A 360 -13.89 -5.71 19.77
CA LEU A 360 -12.99 -6.61 20.53
C LEU A 360 -12.07 -5.83 21.49
N GLN A 361 -11.62 -4.62 21.11
CA GLN A 361 -10.85 -3.74 22.02
C GLN A 361 -11.70 -3.25 23.19
N LEU A 362 -13.00 -2.98 22.98
CA LEU A 362 -13.94 -2.60 24.04
C LEU A 362 -14.20 -3.76 25.00
N GLU A 363 -14.44 -4.97 24.48
CA GLU A 363 -14.56 -6.20 25.28
C GLU A 363 -13.30 -6.46 26.11
N LEU A 364 -12.10 -6.27 25.53
CA LEU A 364 -10.83 -6.39 26.23
C LEU A 364 -10.64 -5.34 27.34
N LYS A 365 -11.12 -4.10 27.15
CA LYS A 365 -11.10 -3.07 28.19
C LYS A 365 -12.06 -3.44 29.34
N SER A 366 -13.31 -3.79 29.02
CA SER A 366 -14.32 -4.18 30.02
C SER A 366 -13.89 -5.41 30.84
N THR A 367 -13.26 -6.41 30.21
CA THR A 367 -12.74 -7.59 30.94
C THR A 367 -11.56 -7.23 31.85
N LYS A 368 -10.63 -6.35 31.42
CA LYS A 368 -9.57 -5.83 32.29
C LYS A 368 -10.11 -5.04 33.48
N GLU A 369 -11.14 -4.21 33.27
CA GLU A 369 -11.81 -3.46 34.35
C GLU A 369 -12.47 -4.39 35.36
N LYS A 370 -13.17 -5.44 34.91
CA LYS A 370 -13.76 -6.48 35.77
C LYS A 370 -12.68 -7.23 36.57
N ILE A 371 -11.56 -7.59 35.96
CA ILE A 371 -10.43 -8.24 36.65
C ILE A 371 -9.84 -7.30 37.71
N ALA A 372 -9.65 -6.02 37.40
CA ALA A 372 -9.15 -5.02 38.35
C ALA A 372 -10.13 -4.76 39.50
N LEU A 373 -11.43 -4.84 39.24
CA LEU A 373 -12.48 -4.74 40.25
C LEU A 373 -12.43 -5.95 41.20
N HIS A 374 -12.43 -7.18 40.67
CA HIS A 374 -12.30 -8.39 41.49
C HIS A 374 -11.00 -8.42 42.31
N LEU A 375 -9.87 -7.98 41.74
CA LEU A 375 -8.61 -7.90 42.47
C LEU A 375 -8.71 -6.97 43.71
N ARG A 376 -9.47 -5.88 43.61
CA ARG A 376 -9.75 -4.97 44.73
C ARG A 376 -10.66 -5.64 45.77
N GLU A 377 -11.74 -6.28 45.34
CA GLU A 377 -12.66 -7.02 46.22
C GLU A 377 -11.92 -8.13 46.99
N TYR A 378 -11.02 -8.88 46.33
CA TYR A 378 -10.17 -9.87 46.98
C TYR A 378 -9.22 -9.26 48.01
N GLN A 379 -8.63 -8.08 47.72
CA GLN A 379 -7.77 -7.39 48.67
C GLN A 379 -8.56 -6.85 49.88
N GLU A 380 -9.77 -6.32 49.67
CA GLU A 380 -10.67 -5.88 50.74
C GLU A 380 -11.10 -7.06 51.63
N LEU A 381 -11.48 -8.19 51.04
CA LEU A 381 -11.82 -9.42 51.76
C LEU A 381 -10.60 -9.98 52.53
N LEU A 382 -9.40 -9.91 51.95
CA LEU A 382 -8.16 -10.28 52.63
C LEU A 382 -7.87 -9.35 53.83
N ASN A 383 -8.09 -8.04 53.67
CA ASN A 383 -7.94 -7.08 54.76
C ASN A 383 -8.95 -7.35 55.90
N ILE A 384 -10.21 -7.66 55.57
CA ILE A 384 -11.23 -8.06 56.55
C ILE A 384 -10.84 -9.36 57.25
N LYS A 385 -10.37 -10.38 56.50
CA LYS A 385 -9.84 -11.62 57.08
C LYS A 385 -8.70 -11.32 58.05
N MET A 386 -7.73 -10.48 57.67
CA MET A 386 -6.62 -10.10 58.54
C MET A 386 -7.09 -9.32 59.77
N ALA A 387 -8.12 -8.47 59.66
CA ALA A 387 -8.72 -7.77 60.79
C ALA A 387 -9.41 -8.72 61.76
N LEU A 388 -10.22 -9.67 61.27
CA LEU A 388 -10.79 -10.76 62.07
C LEU A 388 -9.68 -11.64 62.70
N GLU A 389 -8.58 -11.84 61.97
CA GLU A 389 -7.38 -12.52 62.48
C GLU A 389 -6.59 -11.70 63.53
N ILE A 390 -6.86 -10.40 63.66
CA ILE A 390 -6.39 -9.55 64.76
C ILE A 390 -7.41 -9.54 65.90
N GLU A 391 -8.69 -9.38 65.63
CA GLU A 391 -9.77 -9.39 66.64
C GLU A 391 -9.81 -10.69 67.42
N ILE A 392 -9.86 -11.83 66.72
CA ILE A 392 -9.89 -13.10 67.41
C ILE A 392 -8.50 -13.33 68.13
N THR A 393 -7.41 -12.58 67.83
CA THR A 393 -6.11 -12.66 68.55
C THR A 393 -6.04 -11.70 69.74
N THR A 394 -6.91 -10.69 69.79
CA THR A 394 -7.12 -9.87 70.98
C THR A 394 -8.13 -10.53 71.91
N TYR A 395 -9.16 -11.22 71.39
CA TYR A 395 -9.92 -12.22 72.14
C TYR A 395 -8.98 -13.32 72.69
N ARG A 396 -8.00 -13.78 71.89
CA ARG A 396 -6.91 -14.68 72.34
C ARG A 396 -6.03 -14.13 73.44
N LYS A 397 -5.84 -12.81 73.52
CA LYS A 397 -5.03 -12.19 74.56
C LYS A 397 -5.82 -11.95 75.83
N LEU A 398 -7.02 -11.37 75.70
CA LEU A 398 -7.85 -10.98 76.84
C LEU A 398 -8.32 -12.19 77.64
N ILE A 399 -8.96 -13.12 76.95
CA ILE A 399 -9.85 -14.06 77.62
C ILE A 399 -9.00 -15.19 78.27
N GLU A 400 -7.73 -15.36 77.84
CA GLU A 400 -6.73 -16.25 78.45
C GLU A 400 -5.77 -15.56 79.45
N GLY A 401 -5.55 -14.24 79.37
CA GLY A 401 -4.98 -13.47 80.50
C GLY A 401 -5.84 -13.57 81.78
N GLU A 402 -7.12 -13.87 81.57
CA GLU A 402 -8.07 -14.23 82.61
C GLU A 402 -8.00 -15.70 83.05
N ASP A 403 -7.56 -16.65 82.21
CA ASP A 403 -7.15 -17.98 82.70
C ASP A 403 -5.97 -17.87 83.63
N LEU A 404 -5.01 -16.98 83.35
CA LEU A 404 -3.90 -16.71 84.25
C LEU A 404 -4.36 -16.04 85.54
N ARG A 405 -5.18 -14.97 85.48
CA ARG A 405 -5.73 -14.33 86.69
C ARG A 405 -6.46 -15.36 87.54
N LEU A 406 -7.32 -16.14 86.91
CA LEU A 406 -8.21 -17.04 87.61
C LEU A 406 -7.58 -18.40 87.94
N SER A 407 -6.47 -18.80 87.30
CA SER A 407 -5.61 -19.95 87.69
C SER A 407 -4.62 -19.57 88.79
N GLY A 408 -4.15 -18.32 88.82
CA GLY A 408 -3.50 -17.73 89.98
C GLY A 408 -4.44 -17.71 91.18
N MET A 409 -5.68 -17.27 90.97
CA MET A 409 -6.77 -17.49 91.92
C MET A 409 -7.01 -18.99 92.16
N MET A 410 -6.87 -19.89 91.15
CA MET A 410 -7.09 -21.36 91.29
C MET A 410 -6.11 -22.04 92.24
N LYS A 411 -4.91 -21.48 92.38
CA LYS A 411 -3.86 -22.01 93.25
C LYS A 411 -3.98 -21.56 94.70
N SER A 412 -4.84 -20.59 95.04
CA SER A 412 -5.05 -20.17 96.44
C SER A 412 -6.21 -20.87 97.17
N LEU A 413 -7.19 -21.50 96.49
CA LEU A 413 -8.26 -22.29 97.14
C LEU A 413 -8.00 -23.80 97.08
N SER A 414 -7.11 -24.29 96.21
CA SER A 414 -6.64 -25.69 96.28
C SER A 414 -5.81 -26.02 97.55
N ILE A 415 -5.81 -25.14 98.55
CA ILE A 415 -5.39 -25.40 99.93
C ILE A 415 -6.60 -25.76 100.83
N THR A 416 -7.85 -25.75 100.33
CA THR A 416 -9.05 -26.12 101.11
C THR A 416 -10.13 -26.81 100.28
N SER A 417 -10.17 -28.14 100.44
CA SER A 417 -11.28 -29.08 100.27
C SER A 417 -12.02 -29.20 98.92
N CYS A 418 -11.77 -30.36 98.33
CA CYS A 418 -12.51 -31.17 97.37
C CYS A 418 -14.04 -31.32 97.56
N SER A 419 -14.65 -31.97 96.55
CA SER A 419 -15.74 -32.95 96.65
C SER A 419 -17.22 -32.50 96.63
N MET A 420 -17.89 -32.65 95.48
CA MET A 420 -19.00 -33.63 95.21
C MET A 420 -20.00 -33.19 94.11
N SER A 421 -20.66 -34.19 93.53
CA SER A 421 -21.38 -34.16 92.24
C SER A 421 -22.89 -33.88 92.34
N ALA A 422 -23.55 -33.52 91.23
CA ALA A 422 -24.61 -34.33 90.58
C ALA A 422 -25.40 -33.58 89.47
N ILE A 423 -26.10 -34.36 88.62
CA ILE A 423 -27.17 -33.97 87.64
C ILE A 423 -26.66 -33.17 86.40
N GLY A 424 -27.00 -33.49 85.14
CA GLY A 424 -27.69 -34.66 84.57
C GLY A 424 -28.26 -34.40 83.16
N ALA A 425 -28.14 -35.39 82.25
CA ALA A 425 -28.83 -35.50 80.94
C ALA A 425 -28.49 -34.39 79.87
N VAL A 426 -28.78 -34.48 78.55
CA VAL A 426 -29.63 -35.35 77.71
C VAL A 426 -29.05 -35.53 76.26
N VAL A 427 -29.38 -36.68 75.65
CA VAL A 427 -29.67 -37.01 74.22
C VAL A 427 -28.81 -36.54 73.02
N SER A 428 -28.64 -37.50 72.10
CA SER A 428 -28.26 -37.36 70.68
C SER A 428 -29.35 -36.71 69.81
N LEU A 429 -28.96 -36.19 68.63
CA LEU A 429 -29.74 -36.41 67.40
C LEU A 429 -28.85 -36.38 66.14
N SER A 430 -29.17 -37.27 65.21
CA SER A 430 -28.58 -37.45 63.88
C SER A 430 -29.47 -36.92 62.76
N GLY A 431 -28.86 -36.37 61.70
CA GLY A 431 -29.45 -36.07 60.38
C GLY A 431 -28.34 -35.43 59.54
N GLY A 432 -28.03 -35.85 58.30
CA GLY A 432 -28.94 -36.01 57.17
C GLY A 432 -29.04 -34.65 56.46
N SER A 433 -28.80 -34.46 55.16
CA SER A 433 -28.57 -35.40 54.04
C SER A 433 -28.28 -34.58 52.76
N ILE A 434 -28.06 -35.24 51.60
CA ILE A 434 -28.14 -34.72 50.19
C ILE A 434 -27.28 -33.49 49.81
N ASP A 435 -26.81 -33.26 48.58
CA ASP A 435 -26.52 -33.98 47.32
C ASP A 435 -26.24 -32.86 46.27
N VAL A 436 -25.71 -33.18 45.08
CA VAL A 436 -25.57 -32.32 43.89
C VAL A 436 -24.53 -31.17 44.04
N GLY A 437 -23.64 -30.89 43.08
CA GLY A 437 -23.34 -31.53 41.79
C GLY A 437 -22.58 -30.56 40.86
N MET A 438 -21.88 -31.09 39.85
CA MET A 438 -21.17 -30.36 38.76
C MET A 438 -19.99 -29.43 39.15
N SER A 439 -18.99 -29.12 38.29
CA SER A 439 -18.36 -29.82 37.15
C SER A 439 -17.19 -28.96 36.58
N GLY A 440 -16.05 -29.58 36.21
CA GLY A 440 -14.92 -28.93 35.47
C GLY A 440 -14.00 -28.02 36.32
N GLY A 441 -12.68 -27.88 36.08
CA GLY A 441 -11.82 -28.23 34.94
C GLY A 441 -11.81 -27.13 33.87
N MET A 442 -10.68 -26.58 33.37
CA MET A 442 -9.25 -26.97 33.45
C MET A 442 -8.27 -25.80 33.11
N VAL A 443 -7.03 -25.88 33.63
CA VAL A 443 -5.72 -25.58 32.97
C VAL A 443 -5.36 -24.17 32.41
N ALA A 444 -4.48 -23.48 33.16
CA ALA A 444 -3.16 -22.87 32.87
C ALA A 444 -2.73 -22.25 31.50
N GLY A 445 -1.91 -21.17 31.62
CA GLY A 445 -0.99 -20.60 30.58
C GLY A 445 -0.87 -19.07 30.70
N VAL A 446 -0.04 -18.44 31.55
CA VAL A 446 1.45 -18.34 31.65
C VAL A 446 2.09 -17.33 30.67
N MET A 447 2.83 -16.36 31.25
CA MET A 447 3.78 -15.37 30.67
C MET A 447 3.23 -14.24 29.78
N GLY A 448 3.74 -13.00 29.84
CA GLY A 448 4.75 -12.43 30.75
C GLY A 448 5.22 -11.01 30.36
N SER A 449 6.01 -10.36 31.24
CA SER A 449 6.71 -9.04 31.05
C SER A 449 5.79 -7.78 31.00
N GLY A 450 6.07 -6.63 31.64
CA GLY A 450 7.32 -6.04 32.15
C GLY A 450 7.92 -5.09 31.10
N SER A 451 8.24 -3.81 31.33
CA SER A 451 8.23 -2.90 32.51
C SER A 451 7.95 -1.44 32.04
N GLY A 452 7.60 -0.46 32.88
CA GLY A 452 8.53 0.54 33.49
C GLY A 452 9.04 1.60 32.49
N THR A 453 9.20 2.91 32.76
CA THR A 453 9.08 3.78 33.95
C THR A 453 9.07 5.26 33.50
N GLY A 454 8.52 6.20 34.29
CA GLY A 454 8.86 7.64 34.19
C GLY A 454 10.14 7.97 35.01
N ASP A 455 10.61 9.22 35.21
CA ASP A 455 10.25 10.56 34.71
C ASP A 455 11.38 11.56 35.10
N LEU A 456 11.30 12.82 34.65
CA LEU A 456 11.85 14.09 35.19
C LEU A 456 13.27 14.61 34.85
N GLY A 457 13.25 15.85 34.30
CA GLY A 457 14.27 16.90 34.46
C GLY A 457 14.97 17.35 33.16
N ASP A 458 15.05 18.64 32.78
CA ASP A 458 14.37 19.87 33.26
C ASP A 458 14.37 20.92 32.10
N ARG A 459 13.64 22.03 32.28
CA ARG A 459 13.29 23.06 31.29
C ARG A 459 14.43 24.01 30.90
N ARG A 460 14.40 24.47 29.64
CA ARG A 460 14.51 25.91 29.34
C ARG A 460 13.81 26.27 28.02
N ALA A 461 13.07 27.37 28.02
CA ALA A 461 12.34 27.90 26.87
C ALA A 461 12.91 29.26 26.45
N THR A 462 12.86 29.56 25.15
CA THR A 462 12.85 30.92 24.58
C THR A 462 12.04 30.90 23.28
N GLU A 463 11.26 31.96 23.08
CA GLU A 463 10.33 32.14 21.96
C GLU A 463 11.00 32.67 20.68
N GLY A 464 10.25 32.71 19.58
CA GLY A 464 10.69 33.20 18.26
C GLY A 464 9.96 32.45 17.15
N ALA A 465 8.68 32.73 16.87
CA ALA A 465 8.17 33.89 16.12
C ALA A 465 8.48 33.80 14.61
N THR A 466 7.43 34.02 13.82
CA THR A 466 7.41 33.93 12.35
C THR A 466 8.29 34.98 11.69
N ASP A 467 9.00 34.62 10.62
CA ASP A 467 9.03 35.52 9.46
C ASP A 467 9.16 34.75 8.13
N SER A 468 8.54 35.31 7.10
CA SER A 468 8.53 34.84 5.73
C SER A 468 9.26 35.86 4.85
N THR A 469 10.45 35.53 4.36
CA THR A 469 11.18 36.45 3.47
C THR A 469 11.90 35.69 2.36
N PHE A 470 11.45 35.90 1.13
CA PHE A 470 12.26 35.74 -0.09
C PHE A 470 13.52 36.59 0.00
N LEU A 471 14.64 36.18 -0.60
CA LEU A 471 15.68 37.01 -1.28
C LEU A 471 16.83 36.10 -1.81
N PRO A 472 17.74 36.55 -2.71
CA PRO A 472 17.69 36.08 -4.09
C PRO A 472 18.90 35.24 -4.57
N LEU A 473 18.76 34.71 -5.79
CA LEU A 473 19.80 34.01 -6.56
C LEU A 473 21.04 34.88 -6.82
N PRO A 474 22.27 34.35 -6.62
CA PRO A 474 23.47 34.87 -7.25
C PRO A 474 23.65 34.24 -8.64
N TYR A 475 23.39 35.02 -9.70
CA TYR A 475 23.75 34.63 -11.06
C TYR A 475 25.27 34.46 -11.19
N ARG A 476 25.75 33.23 -11.38
CA ARG A 476 27.16 32.98 -11.72
C ARG A 476 27.27 32.66 -13.21
N THR A 477 27.61 33.67 -14.00
CA THR A 477 27.93 33.53 -15.42
C THR A 477 29.18 32.66 -15.58
N VAL A 478 29.01 31.38 -15.88
CA VAL A 478 30.10 30.52 -16.34
C VAL A 478 30.28 30.80 -17.84
N LYS A 479 31.47 31.28 -18.22
CA LYS A 479 31.85 31.41 -19.62
C LYS A 479 31.80 30.01 -20.27
N LYS A 480 31.23 29.92 -21.47
CA LYS A 480 31.46 28.76 -22.32
C LYS A 480 32.84 28.92 -22.96
N GLU A 481 33.69 27.94 -22.77
CA GLU A 481 34.88 27.71 -23.59
C GLU A 481 34.71 26.33 -24.24
N ASP A 482 34.86 26.33 -25.56
CA ASP A 482 35.25 25.22 -26.43
C ASP A 482 34.46 23.89 -26.38
N ASP A 483 33.43 23.81 -27.23
CA ASP A 483 33.07 22.58 -27.95
C ASP A 483 33.18 22.86 -29.46
N VAL A 484 34.25 22.37 -30.08
CA VAL A 484 34.47 22.45 -31.53
C VAL A 484 33.58 21.43 -32.22
N LEU A 485 32.53 21.88 -32.91
CA LEU A 485 31.80 21.06 -33.88
C LEU A 485 32.50 21.13 -35.23
N GLU A 486 33.40 20.18 -35.46
CA GLU A 486 33.99 19.91 -36.77
C GLU A 486 32.89 19.36 -37.69
N MET A 487 32.37 20.20 -38.59
CA MET A 487 31.40 19.80 -39.60
C MET A 487 32.12 19.46 -40.90
N ASP A 488 32.16 18.17 -41.23
CA ASP A 488 32.59 17.66 -42.54
C ASP A 488 31.63 18.13 -43.64
N HIS A 489 31.91 19.31 -44.20
CA HIS A 489 31.32 19.78 -45.43
C HIS A 489 32.22 19.42 -46.60
N GLN A 490 31.96 18.27 -47.25
CA GLN A 490 32.48 18.01 -48.58
C GLN A 490 31.84 18.96 -49.58
N GLU A 491 32.49 20.09 -49.84
CA GLU A 491 32.14 20.99 -50.94
C GLU A 491 32.37 20.28 -52.28
N GLN A 492 31.31 19.73 -52.86
CA GLN A 492 31.32 19.29 -54.26
C GLN A 492 31.14 20.50 -55.17
N THR A 493 32.27 21.10 -55.56
CA THR A 493 32.32 22.23 -56.49
C THR A 493 31.95 21.77 -57.91
N TYR A 494 30.67 21.88 -58.28
CA TYR A 494 30.21 21.62 -59.64
C TYR A 494 30.59 22.78 -60.57
N THR A 495 31.69 22.65 -61.30
CA THR A 495 32.01 23.53 -62.44
C THR A 495 31.10 23.19 -63.62
N ILE A 496 30.11 24.04 -63.89
CA ILE A 496 29.28 23.96 -65.10
C ILE A 496 30.10 24.56 -66.26
N THR A 497 30.89 23.73 -66.93
CA THR A 497 31.44 24.05 -68.26
C THR A 497 30.36 23.79 -69.31
N GLY A 498 29.47 24.76 -69.51
CA GLY A 498 28.57 24.80 -70.65
C GLY A 498 29.33 25.29 -71.88
N ALA A 499 29.46 24.43 -72.89
CA ALA A 499 30.15 24.77 -74.13
C ALA A 499 29.32 25.75 -74.99
N ALA A 500 30.01 26.74 -75.56
CA ALA A 500 29.58 27.48 -76.72
C ALA A 500 30.78 27.56 -77.67
N ASP A 501 30.98 26.50 -78.46
CA ASP A 501 31.75 26.59 -79.69
C ASP A 501 30.89 27.35 -80.71
N ASP A 502 31.30 28.58 -81.04
CA ASP A 502 30.82 29.32 -82.21
C ASP A 502 32.03 30.08 -82.79
N SER A 503 32.88 29.34 -83.50
CA SER A 503 34.00 29.90 -84.26
C SER A 503 34.29 29.08 -85.53
N ASP A 504 33.41 29.25 -86.52
CA ASP A 504 33.54 28.95 -87.96
C ASP A 504 32.35 29.71 -88.63
N VAL A 505 32.41 30.36 -89.81
CA VAL A 505 33.46 30.55 -90.83
C VAL A 505 33.06 31.77 -91.71
N GLU A 506 34.06 32.39 -92.38
CA GLU A 506 33.99 33.37 -93.51
C GLU A 506 33.38 34.78 -93.33
#